data_AF-A0A4R2TBC8-F1
#
_entry.id   AF-A0A4R2TBC8-F1
#
_cell.length_a   1.000
_cell.length_b   1.000
_cell.length_c   1.000
_cell.angle_alpha   90.00
_cell.angle_beta   90.00
_cell.angle_gamma   90.00
#
_symmetry.space_group_name_H-M   'P 1'
#
loop_
_entity.id
_entity.type
_entity.pdbx_description
1 polymer ?
#
loop_
_entity_poly.entity_id
_entity_poly.type
_entity_poly.pdbx_seq_one_letter_code
_entity_poly.pdbx_strand_id
1 'polypeptide(L)'
;MNNGHHPYPYPVYNQYHHYNYYNPYQYPYWGHPAMHHPCPTTEPIRLKDYGPCPYVVNIEEATKQNDYYRLALWTGEYLQLTLMSINPGDDIGLEIHEDHDQFIRIEEGQGVVMMGDSKDKLDFKAEVYDDDAIFIPAGKWHNLINTGRTPLKLYSIYAPPEHPRGTIHRTKADAENHYKY
;
A
#
# COMPACT_ATOMS: atom_id res chain seq x y z
N MET A 1 -33.59 33.12 -2.24
CA MET A 1 -32.35 33.89 -2.51
C MET A 1 -31.30 32.92 -3.03
N ASN A 2 -30.54 33.37 -4.02
CA ASN A 2 -29.82 32.63 -5.05
C ASN A 2 -29.13 31.29 -4.72
N ASN A 3 -29.37 30.34 -5.63
CA ASN A 3 -28.50 29.22 -6.01
C ASN A 3 -27.18 29.72 -6.61
N GLY A 4 -26.08 29.03 -6.31
CA GLY A 4 -24.78 29.24 -6.93
C GLY A 4 -23.87 28.03 -6.78
N HIS A 5 -24.28 26.87 -7.31
CA HIS A 5 -23.37 25.75 -7.51
C HIS A 5 -22.54 26.00 -8.77
N HIS A 6 -21.22 26.12 -8.59
CA HIS A 6 -20.25 26.17 -9.68
C HIS A 6 -19.69 24.76 -9.91
N PRO A 7 -19.85 24.15 -11.09
CA PRO A 7 -19.21 22.89 -11.42
C PRO A 7 -17.76 23.14 -11.87
N TYR A 8 -16.81 22.40 -11.30
CA TYR A 8 -15.42 22.36 -11.75
C TYR A 8 -15.30 21.48 -13.02
N PRO A 9 -14.53 21.89 -14.04
CA PRO A 9 -14.35 21.09 -15.24
C PRO A 9 -13.31 19.98 -15.02
N TYR A 10 -13.72 18.73 -15.17
CA TYR A 10 -12.84 17.57 -15.25
C TYR A 10 -12.17 17.49 -16.64
N PRO A 11 -10.87 17.20 -16.75
CA PRO A 11 -10.28 16.76 -18.00
C PRO A 11 -10.58 15.27 -18.23
N VAL A 12 -11.24 14.98 -19.35
CA VAL A 12 -11.47 13.63 -19.88
C VAL A 12 -10.13 13.07 -20.33
N TYR A 13 -9.55 12.15 -19.56
CA TYR A 13 -8.47 11.28 -20.05
C TYR A 13 -9.04 9.94 -20.46
N ASN A 14 -8.81 9.64 -21.73
CA ASN A 14 -9.37 8.55 -22.50
C ASN A 14 -8.82 7.20 -22.00
N GLN A 15 -9.73 6.33 -21.59
CA GLN A 15 -9.46 4.97 -21.16
C GLN A 15 -9.27 4.07 -22.38
N TYR A 16 -8.04 3.65 -22.64
CA TYR A 16 -7.78 2.47 -23.46
C TYR A 16 -6.83 1.60 -22.67
N HIS A 17 -7.25 0.37 -22.34
CA HIS A 17 -6.51 -0.87 -22.63
C HIS A 17 -7.43 -2.04 -22.28
N HIS A 18 -8.13 -2.50 -23.31
CA HIS A 18 -8.93 -3.71 -23.31
C HIS A 18 -8.00 -4.90 -23.56
N TYR A 19 -8.07 -5.91 -22.69
CA TYR A 19 -7.39 -7.20 -22.89
C TYR A 19 -8.14 -8.01 -23.96
N ASN A 20 -7.37 -8.52 -24.94
CA ASN A 20 -7.57 -9.71 -25.79
C ASN A 20 -8.92 -9.91 -26.52
N TYR A 21 -8.88 -9.95 -27.86
CA TYR A 21 -9.14 -11.19 -28.65
C TYR A 21 -9.01 -10.93 -30.17
N TYR A 22 -8.26 -11.80 -30.86
CA TYR A 22 -8.31 -12.17 -32.29
C TYR A 22 -8.90 -11.19 -33.33
N ASN A 23 -8.09 -10.76 -34.30
CA ASN A 23 -8.57 -10.47 -35.66
C ASN A 23 -7.49 -10.80 -36.72
N PRO A 24 -7.74 -11.74 -37.66
CA PRO A 24 -6.73 -12.27 -38.57
C PRO A 24 -6.85 -11.66 -39.97
N TYR A 25 -6.08 -10.61 -40.32
CA TYR A 25 -5.82 -10.27 -41.74
C TYR A 25 -4.42 -9.71 -41.96
N GLN A 26 -3.81 -10.22 -43.03
CA GLN A 26 -2.40 -10.18 -43.41
C GLN A 26 -1.97 -8.89 -44.13
N TYR A 27 -0.75 -8.41 -43.79
CA TYR A 27 0.36 -7.85 -44.63
C TYR A 27 0.09 -6.74 -45.69
N PRO A 28 1.02 -5.76 -45.92
CA PRO A 28 2.43 -6.04 -46.24
C PRO A 28 3.53 -5.14 -45.65
N TYR A 29 4.72 -5.74 -45.65
CA TYR A 29 6.04 -5.24 -45.25
C TYR A 29 6.37 -3.80 -45.67
N TRP A 30 6.71 -2.97 -44.67
CA TRP A 30 7.59 -1.81 -44.83
C TRP A 30 8.53 -1.75 -43.62
N GLY A 31 9.84 -1.75 -43.89
CA GLY A 31 10.89 -1.79 -42.87
C GLY A 31 10.88 -0.53 -42.00
N HIS A 32 10.61 -0.71 -40.71
CA HIS A 32 10.87 0.31 -39.70
C HIS A 32 12.27 0.06 -39.10
N PRO A 33 13.14 1.08 -39.04
CA PRO A 33 14.42 0.96 -38.36
C PRO A 33 14.15 0.62 -36.90
N ALA A 34 14.94 -0.30 -36.35
CA ALA A 34 14.82 -0.77 -34.97
C ALA A 34 14.65 0.44 -34.04
N MET A 35 13.43 0.63 -33.53
CA MET A 35 13.18 1.58 -32.46
C MET A 35 13.96 1.03 -31.28
N HIS A 36 15.08 1.69 -30.97
CA HIS A 36 15.79 1.50 -29.72
C HIS A 36 14.76 1.67 -28.61
N HIS A 37 14.28 0.57 -28.04
CA HIS A 37 13.48 0.62 -26.84
C HIS A 37 14.42 1.15 -25.75
N PRO A 38 14.19 2.36 -25.21
CA PRO A 38 14.95 2.80 -24.06
C PRO A 38 14.70 1.77 -22.97
N CYS A 39 15.79 1.20 -22.43
CA CYS A 39 15.73 0.39 -21.22
C CYS A 39 14.88 1.17 -20.19
N PRO A 40 13.90 0.55 -19.50
CA PRO A 40 13.13 1.25 -18.48
C PRO A 40 14.11 1.85 -17.47
N THR A 41 14.03 3.16 -17.30
CA THR A 41 14.96 3.93 -16.47
C THR A 41 14.90 3.45 -15.02
N THR A 42 16.05 3.02 -14.50
CA THR A 42 16.34 2.53 -13.14
C THR A 42 16.38 3.65 -12.09
N GLU A 43 15.45 4.60 -12.14
CA GLU A 43 15.41 5.68 -11.14
C GLU A 43 14.56 5.26 -9.94
N PRO A 44 15.08 5.39 -8.70
CA PRO A 44 14.33 5.00 -7.50
C PRO A 44 13.06 5.82 -7.34
N ILE A 45 12.00 5.20 -6.83
CA ILE A 45 10.72 5.84 -6.57
C ILE A 45 10.93 6.86 -5.45
N ARG A 46 10.46 8.10 -5.65
CA ARG A 46 10.48 9.12 -4.61
C ARG A 46 9.38 8.84 -3.57
N LEU A 47 9.73 8.22 -2.46
CA LEU A 47 8.77 7.91 -1.38
C LEU A 47 8.37 9.18 -0.61
N LYS A 48 7.12 9.61 -0.80
CA LYS A 48 6.45 10.71 -0.07
C LYS A 48 4.93 10.54 -0.20
N ASP A 49 4.17 11.28 0.58
CA ASP A 49 2.71 11.28 0.45
C ASP A 49 2.25 12.06 -0.80
N TYR A 50 1.62 11.37 -1.74
CA TYR A 50 1.11 11.90 -3.01
C TYR A 50 -0.38 12.28 -2.96
N GLY A 51 -1.08 11.96 -1.89
CA GLY A 51 -2.51 12.21 -1.80
C GLY A 51 -2.84 13.70 -1.69
N PRO A 52 -4.09 14.11 -2.00
CA PRO A 52 -5.16 13.30 -2.57
C PRO A 52 -5.12 13.29 -4.12
N CYS A 53 -3.97 13.54 -4.74
CA CYS A 53 -3.86 13.64 -6.20
C CYS A 53 -4.04 12.27 -6.88
N PRO A 54 -4.52 12.24 -8.14
CA PRO A 54 -4.43 11.04 -8.98
C PRO A 54 -2.99 10.53 -9.04
N TYR A 55 -2.78 9.24 -8.76
CA TYR A 55 -1.46 8.67 -8.60
C TYR A 55 -1.42 7.23 -9.12
N VAL A 56 -0.36 6.90 -9.86
CA VAL A 56 -0.05 5.54 -10.34
C VAL A 56 1.39 5.25 -9.92
N VAL A 57 1.61 4.06 -9.36
CA VAL A 57 2.91 3.63 -8.85
C VAL A 57 3.07 2.13 -9.04
N ASN A 58 4.30 1.68 -9.27
CA ASN A 58 4.64 0.27 -9.07
C ASN A 58 4.68 0.01 -7.56
N ILE A 59 3.61 -0.56 -7.01
CA ILE A 59 3.46 -0.71 -5.56
C ILE A 59 4.42 -1.75 -4.98
N GLU A 60 4.75 -2.80 -5.74
CA GLU A 60 5.74 -3.81 -5.36
C GLU A 60 7.10 -3.14 -5.16
N GLU A 61 7.58 -2.41 -6.18
CA GLU A 61 8.87 -1.69 -6.11
C GLU A 61 8.87 -0.66 -4.98
N ALA A 62 7.79 0.13 -4.84
CA ALA A 62 7.72 1.14 -3.78
C ALA A 62 7.80 0.51 -2.38
N THR A 63 7.10 -0.61 -2.18
CA THR A 63 7.06 -1.35 -0.92
C THR A 63 8.41 -1.96 -0.60
N LYS A 64 9.04 -2.66 -1.56
CA LYS A 64 10.36 -3.29 -1.39
C LYS A 64 11.47 -2.25 -1.17
N GLN A 65 11.38 -1.08 -1.80
CA GLN A 65 12.33 0.03 -1.63
C GLN A 65 12.22 0.73 -0.27
N ASN A 66 11.07 0.65 0.40
CA ASN A 66 10.88 1.32 1.69
C ASN A 66 11.63 0.59 2.82
N ASP A 67 12.54 1.28 3.49
CA ASP A 67 13.23 0.78 4.70
C ASP A 67 12.71 1.40 6.00
N TYR A 68 11.71 2.28 5.93
CA TYR A 68 11.14 2.89 7.13
C TYR A 68 10.10 1.98 7.75
N TYR A 69 10.02 2.03 9.08
CA TYR A 69 8.97 1.34 9.81
C TYR A 69 7.58 1.68 9.28
N ARG A 70 7.32 2.97 9.02
CA ARG A 70 6.09 3.44 8.39
C ARG A 70 6.31 4.69 7.55
N LEU A 71 5.76 4.72 6.34
CA LEU A 71 5.70 5.91 5.49
C LEU A 71 4.34 6.01 4.81
N ALA A 72 3.64 7.14 4.94
CA ALA A 72 2.44 7.42 4.16
C ALA A 72 2.84 7.72 2.71
N LEU A 73 2.40 6.86 1.77
CA LEU A 73 2.63 7.06 0.34
C LEU A 73 1.46 7.79 -0.32
N TRP A 74 0.24 7.61 0.19
CA TRP A 74 -0.93 8.32 -0.32
C TRP A 74 -2.01 8.43 0.74
N THR A 75 -2.40 9.65 1.09
CA THR A 75 -3.52 9.89 2.02
C THR A 75 -4.67 10.61 1.31
N GLY A 76 -5.86 10.01 1.27
CA GLY A 76 -7.07 10.59 0.71
C GLY A 76 -8.03 11.09 1.79
N GLU A 77 -9.29 11.28 1.41
CA GLU A 77 -10.39 11.51 2.35
C GLU A 77 -10.92 10.19 2.94
N TYR A 78 -11.01 9.13 2.12
CA TYR A 78 -11.66 7.86 2.49
C TYR A 78 -10.71 6.68 2.65
N LEU A 79 -9.45 6.82 2.24
CA LEU A 79 -8.45 5.77 2.42
C LEU A 79 -7.04 6.34 2.56
N GLN A 80 -6.17 5.58 3.19
CA GLN A 80 -4.74 5.88 3.30
C GLN A 80 -3.91 4.64 2.99
N LEU A 81 -2.88 4.82 2.16
CA LEU A 81 -1.87 3.82 1.85
C LEU A 81 -0.56 4.16 2.56
N THR A 82 -0.04 3.22 3.36
CA THR A 82 1.28 3.31 3.98
C THR A 82 2.18 2.15 3.57
N LEU A 83 3.47 2.39 3.48
CA LEU A 83 4.51 1.38 3.32
C LEU A 83 5.14 1.09 4.67
N MET A 84 5.50 -0.17 4.91
CA MET A 84 6.18 -0.58 6.15
C MET A 84 7.29 -1.59 5.87
N SER A 85 8.32 -1.54 6.72
CA SER A 85 9.42 -2.49 6.76
C SER A 85 9.64 -2.91 8.21
N ILE A 86 9.26 -4.14 8.53
CA ILE A 86 9.37 -4.68 9.89
C ILE A 86 10.63 -5.51 9.99
N ASN A 87 11.55 -5.19 10.90
CA ASN A 87 12.80 -5.94 11.03
C ASN A 87 12.56 -7.36 11.56
N PRO A 88 13.51 -8.29 11.35
CA PRO A 88 13.44 -9.63 11.93
C PRO A 88 13.19 -9.61 13.44
N GLY A 89 12.16 -10.33 13.89
CA GLY A 89 11.78 -10.42 15.31
C GLY A 89 10.99 -9.23 15.85
N ASP A 90 10.87 -8.14 15.10
CA ASP A 90 9.96 -7.04 15.43
C ASP A 90 8.52 -7.38 14.99
N ASP A 91 7.58 -6.59 15.51
CA ASP A 91 6.16 -6.63 15.15
C ASP A 91 5.63 -5.22 14.88
N ILE A 92 4.43 -5.14 14.32
CA ILE A 92 3.70 -3.86 14.19
C ILE A 92 3.29 -3.35 15.59
N GLY A 93 3.00 -4.26 16.51
CA GLY A 93 2.43 -3.94 17.80
C GLY A 93 0.95 -4.32 17.83
N LEU A 94 0.45 -4.62 19.04
CA LEU A 94 -0.93 -4.99 19.23
C LEU A 94 -1.83 -3.75 19.16
N GLU A 95 -2.68 -3.69 18.13
CA GLU A 95 -3.54 -2.55 17.82
C GLU A 95 -5.02 -3.00 17.68
N ILE A 96 -5.93 -2.03 17.69
CA ILE A 96 -7.35 -2.18 17.38
C ILE A 96 -7.87 -0.87 16.79
N HIS A 97 -8.69 -0.98 15.74
CA HIS A 97 -9.36 0.14 15.09
C HIS A 97 -10.87 -0.10 15.15
N GLU A 98 -11.64 0.76 15.81
CA GLU A 98 -13.09 0.56 16.03
C GLU A 98 -13.96 1.12 14.90
N ASP A 99 -13.41 2.03 14.09
CA ASP A 99 -14.14 2.87 13.15
C ASP A 99 -13.76 2.65 11.69
N HIS A 100 -12.79 1.78 11.41
CA HIS A 100 -12.32 1.51 10.06
C HIS A 100 -11.75 0.11 9.90
N ASP A 101 -11.82 -0.38 8.67
CA ASP A 101 -11.17 -1.62 8.27
C ASP A 101 -9.74 -1.35 7.81
N GLN A 102 -8.89 -2.37 7.92
CA GLN A 102 -7.53 -2.34 7.42
C GLN A 102 -7.26 -3.54 6.50
N PHE A 103 -6.53 -3.28 5.43
CA PHE A 103 -6.01 -4.27 4.50
C PHE A 103 -4.49 -4.23 4.52
N ILE A 104 -3.82 -5.38 4.59
CA ILE A 104 -2.37 -5.49 4.48
C ILE A 104 -2.04 -6.44 3.34
N ARG A 105 -1.03 -6.11 2.52
CA ARG A 105 -0.43 -7.05 1.57
C ARG A 105 1.06 -7.18 1.82
N ILE A 106 1.54 -8.41 1.84
CA ILE A 106 2.96 -8.73 1.96
C ILE A 106 3.58 -8.78 0.56
N GLU A 107 4.69 -8.08 0.37
CA GLU A 107 5.45 -8.04 -0.89
C GLU A 107 6.82 -8.74 -0.75
N GLU A 108 7.34 -8.91 0.47
CA GLU A 108 8.56 -9.67 0.72
C GLU A 108 8.65 -10.13 2.18
N GLY A 109 9.13 -11.34 2.39
CA GLY A 109 9.41 -11.88 3.72
C GLY A 109 8.35 -12.86 4.21
N GLN A 110 8.34 -13.09 5.52
CA GLN A 110 7.40 -14.01 6.16
C GLN A 110 7.08 -13.54 7.58
N GLY A 111 5.87 -13.81 8.02
CA GLY A 111 5.39 -13.40 9.32
C GLY A 111 4.29 -14.30 9.85
N VAL A 112 3.78 -13.91 11.01
CA VAL A 112 2.59 -14.50 11.61
C VAL A 112 1.64 -13.39 11.99
N VAL A 113 0.43 -13.44 11.45
CA VAL A 113 -0.67 -12.58 11.86
C VAL A 113 -1.48 -13.25 12.97
N MET A 114 -1.91 -12.45 13.94
CA MET A 114 -2.78 -12.87 15.02
C MET A 114 -3.94 -11.89 15.13
N MET A 115 -5.17 -12.39 15.25
CA MET A 115 -6.38 -11.57 15.38
C MET A 115 -7.38 -12.15 16.38
N GLY A 116 -8.20 -11.30 17.00
CA GLY A 116 -9.25 -11.76 17.91
C GLY A 116 -10.18 -10.66 18.42
N ASP A 117 -11.22 -11.08 19.16
CA ASP A 117 -12.23 -10.17 19.75
C ASP A 117 -11.73 -9.45 21.02
N SER A 118 -10.61 -9.88 21.60
CA SER A 118 -10.02 -9.21 22.75
C SER A 118 -8.49 -9.31 22.73
N LYS A 119 -7.84 -8.33 23.37
CA LYS A 119 -6.38 -8.29 23.51
C LYS A 119 -5.76 -9.56 24.12
N ASP A 120 -6.52 -10.25 24.98
CA ASP A 120 -6.06 -11.44 25.70
C ASP A 120 -6.44 -12.75 24.97
N LYS A 121 -7.15 -12.65 23.84
CA LYS A 121 -7.65 -13.81 23.07
C LYS A 121 -7.55 -13.57 21.56
N LEU A 122 -6.32 -13.72 21.04
CA LEU A 122 -6.03 -13.73 19.60
C LEU A 122 -6.13 -15.18 19.06
N ASP A 123 -7.35 -15.66 18.84
CA ASP A 123 -7.64 -17.04 18.47
C ASP A 123 -7.47 -17.35 16.98
N PHE A 124 -7.47 -16.33 16.13
CA PHE A 124 -7.02 -16.46 14.75
C PHE A 124 -5.51 -16.29 14.68
N LYS A 125 -4.81 -17.26 14.10
CA LYS A 125 -3.37 -17.21 13.86
C LYS A 125 -3.05 -17.85 12.51
N ALA A 126 -2.31 -17.15 11.66
CA ALA A 126 -1.90 -17.64 10.35
C ALA A 126 -0.47 -17.23 10.04
N GLU A 127 0.30 -18.14 9.42
CA GLU A 127 1.55 -17.79 8.76
C GLU A 127 1.22 -17.05 7.46
N VAL A 128 2.01 -16.03 7.14
CA VAL A 128 1.86 -15.20 5.94
C VAL A 128 3.19 -15.02 5.25
N TYR A 129 3.15 -14.95 3.92
CA TYR A 129 4.30 -14.89 3.04
C TYR A 129 4.08 -13.85 1.94
N ASP A 130 5.07 -13.73 1.05
CA ASP A 130 4.91 -13.01 -0.22
C ASP A 130 3.60 -13.39 -0.93
N ASP A 131 2.97 -12.41 -1.57
CA ASP A 131 1.64 -12.45 -2.19
C ASP A 131 0.42 -12.63 -1.26
N ASP A 132 0.59 -12.87 0.04
CA ASP A 132 -0.55 -12.98 0.94
C ASP A 132 -1.18 -11.61 1.27
N ALA A 133 -2.50 -11.63 1.43
CA ALA A 133 -3.30 -10.49 1.86
C ALA A 133 -3.99 -10.79 3.19
N ILE A 134 -4.04 -9.78 4.05
CA ILE A 134 -4.66 -9.83 5.37
C ILE A 134 -5.78 -8.79 5.41
N PHE A 135 -6.98 -9.26 5.77
CA PHE A 135 -8.14 -8.40 6.00
C PHE A 135 -8.38 -8.32 7.50
N ILE A 136 -8.39 -7.10 8.03
CA ILE A 136 -8.56 -6.80 9.45
C ILE A 136 -9.84 -5.96 9.58
N PRO A 137 -10.97 -6.58 9.92
CA PRO A 137 -12.21 -5.86 10.16
C PRO A 137 -12.12 -4.94 11.38
N ALA A 138 -12.87 -3.84 11.37
CA ALA A 138 -13.05 -2.98 12.52
C ALA A 138 -13.46 -3.78 13.78
N GLY A 139 -12.91 -3.39 14.92
CA GLY A 139 -13.13 -4.00 16.23
C GLY A 139 -12.29 -5.27 16.50
N LYS A 140 -11.43 -5.69 15.57
CA LYS A 140 -10.51 -6.81 15.80
C LYS A 140 -9.19 -6.33 16.37
N TRP A 141 -8.81 -6.88 17.52
CA TRP A 141 -7.45 -6.81 18.01
C TRP A 141 -6.55 -7.58 17.04
N HIS A 142 -5.42 -6.99 16.66
CA HIS A 142 -4.53 -7.60 15.67
C HIS A 142 -3.07 -7.26 15.90
N ASN A 143 -2.18 -8.16 15.46
CA ASN A 143 -0.74 -7.93 15.40
C ASN A 143 -0.13 -8.75 14.26
N LEU A 144 0.98 -8.30 13.71
CA LEU A 144 1.78 -8.99 12.70
C LEU A 144 3.24 -8.99 13.14
N ILE A 145 3.80 -10.18 13.32
CA ILE A 145 5.18 -10.39 13.76
C ILE A 145 6.01 -10.89 12.58
N ASN A 146 7.17 -10.27 12.35
CA ASN A 146 8.14 -10.81 11.40
C ASN A 146 8.86 -12.01 12.02
N THR A 147 8.60 -13.21 11.47
CA THR A 147 9.20 -14.47 11.90
C THR A 147 10.36 -14.93 11.01
N GLY A 148 10.70 -14.12 10.00
CA GLY A 148 11.79 -14.35 9.06
C GLY A 148 13.15 -13.87 9.55
N ARG A 149 14.13 -13.97 8.65
CA ARG A 149 15.53 -13.49 8.86
C ARG A 149 15.85 -12.21 8.10
N THR A 150 14.92 -11.74 7.28
CA THR A 150 15.00 -10.51 6.49
C THR A 150 13.84 -9.58 6.87
N PRO A 151 13.91 -8.29 6.55
CA PRO A 151 12.77 -7.39 6.76
C PRO A 151 11.50 -7.91 6.07
N LEU A 152 10.36 -7.77 6.73
CA LEU A 152 9.04 -8.02 6.17
C LEU A 152 8.57 -6.74 5.51
N LYS A 153 8.45 -6.75 4.18
CA LYS A 153 8.03 -5.61 3.36
C LYS A 153 6.54 -5.75 3.07
N LEU A 154 5.77 -4.73 3.44
CA LEU A 154 4.32 -4.73 3.25
C LEU A 154 3.81 -3.31 3.00
N TYR A 155 2.63 -3.23 2.40
CA TYR A 155 1.82 -2.02 2.44
C TYR A 155 0.51 -2.27 3.17
N SER A 156 0.00 -1.22 3.78
CA SER A 156 -1.26 -1.20 4.50
C SER A 156 -2.19 -0.15 3.89
N ILE A 157 -3.47 -0.50 3.77
CA ILE A 157 -4.56 0.39 3.37
C ILE A 157 -5.53 0.49 4.54
N TYR A 158 -5.75 1.69 5.03
CA TYR A 158 -6.75 2.03 6.05
C TYR A 158 -7.95 2.70 5.37
N ALA A 159 -9.18 2.40 5.78
CA ALA A 159 -10.38 3.05 5.24
C ALA A 159 -11.46 3.30 6.30
N PRO A 160 -11.61 4.54 6.83
CA PRO A 160 -10.88 5.80 6.55
C PRO A 160 -9.37 5.85 6.89
N PRO A 161 -8.67 6.95 6.54
CA PRO A 161 -7.28 7.19 6.95
C PRO A 161 -7.06 7.13 8.47
N GLU A 162 -5.97 6.49 8.90
CA GLU A 162 -5.62 6.33 10.32
C GLU A 162 -4.55 7.34 10.78
N HIS A 163 -3.58 7.65 9.93
CA HIS A 163 -2.44 8.51 10.31
C HIS A 163 -2.51 9.91 9.69
N PRO A 164 -1.86 10.92 10.29
CA PRO A 164 -1.69 12.22 9.66
C PRO A 164 -1.08 12.10 8.26
N ARG A 165 -1.49 12.99 7.36
CA ARG A 165 -0.90 13.11 6.02
C ARG A 165 0.62 13.34 6.13
N GLY A 166 1.39 12.62 5.33
CA GLY A 166 2.86 12.76 5.31
C GLY A 166 3.57 12.11 6.50
N THR A 167 2.91 11.20 7.23
CA THR A 167 3.52 10.45 8.34
C THR A 167 4.76 9.70 7.87
N ILE A 168 5.86 9.86 8.60
CA ILE A 168 7.11 9.11 8.42
C ILE A 168 7.61 8.71 9.80
N HIS A 169 7.66 7.42 10.06
CA HIS A 169 8.31 6.81 11.22
C HIS A 169 9.47 5.97 10.70
N ARG A 170 10.72 6.42 10.93
CA ARG A 170 11.90 5.70 10.44
C ARG A 170 12.07 4.39 11.19
N THR A 171 11.79 4.42 12.49
CA THR A 171 11.88 3.28 13.39
C THR A 171 10.56 2.99 14.08
N LYS A 172 10.41 1.79 14.65
CA LYS A 172 9.28 1.44 15.49
C LYS A 172 9.17 2.36 16.72
N ALA A 173 10.30 2.72 17.32
CA ALA A 173 10.33 3.64 18.45
C ALA A 173 9.79 5.03 18.10
N ASP A 174 10.02 5.54 16.88
CA ASP A 174 9.44 6.80 16.42
C ASP A 174 7.91 6.72 16.40
N ALA A 175 7.37 5.59 15.91
CA ALA A 175 5.92 5.36 15.88
C ALA A 175 5.35 5.30 17.31
N GLU A 176 5.95 4.50 18.19
CA GLU A 176 5.48 4.40 19.58
C GLU A 176 5.52 5.74 20.32
N ASN A 177 6.53 6.57 20.08
CA ASN A 177 6.64 7.88 20.72
C ASN A 177 5.63 8.89 20.18
N HIS A 178 5.17 8.75 18.94
CA HIS A 178 4.14 9.61 18.36
C HIS A 178 2.77 9.40 19.04
N TYR A 179 2.43 8.17 19.40
CA TYR A 179 1.13 7.84 20.02
C TYR A 179 1.14 7.84 21.55
N LYS A 180 2.30 8.05 22.19
CA LYS A 180 2.40 8.23 23.65
C LYS A 180 2.08 9.67 24.04
N TYR A 181 0.79 9.97 24.24
CA TYR A 181 0.32 11.16 24.97
C TYR A 181 -0.66 10.77 26.07
#